data_AF-A0A9P6L9X1-F1
#
_entry.id   AF-A0A9P6L9X1-F1
#
_cell.length_a   1.000
_cell.length_b   1.000
_cell.length_c   1.000
_cell.angle_alpha   90.00
_cell.angle_beta   90.00
_cell.angle_gamma   90.00
#
_symmetry.space_group_name_H-M   'P 1'
#
loop_
_entity.id
_entity.type
_entity.pdbx_description
1 polymer ?
#
loop_
_entity_poly.entity_id
_entity_poly.type
_entity_poly.pdbx_seq_one_letter_code
_entity_poly.pdbx_strand_id
1 'polypeptide(L)'
;MSCPRLPQEIYDYIVDVLRDEPKTLKNCGLVCKSWVPSVQKHIFGRVALFSISDLRAWKKTFPDAVDSPALYTRTLYIIAKRFCPP
;
A
#
# COMPACT_ATOMS: atom_id res chain seq x y z
N MET A 1 -27.25 -22.70 5.07
CA MET A 1 -27.78 -21.32 5.10
C MET A 1 -26.74 -20.42 4.44
N SER A 2 -27.12 -19.69 3.40
CA SER A 2 -26.22 -18.71 2.76
C SER A 2 -26.13 -17.49 3.68
N CYS A 3 -24.94 -17.16 4.18
CA CYS A 3 -24.72 -15.88 4.86
C CYS A 3 -24.81 -14.77 3.82
N PRO A 4 -25.68 -13.76 3.98
CA PRO A 4 -25.79 -12.66 3.03
C PRO A 4 -24.43 -11.97 2.94
N ARG A 5 -23.84 -11.97 1.74
CA ARG A 5 -22.58 -11.26 1.48
C ARG A 5 -22.93 -9.80 1.25
N LEU A 6 -22.29 -8.89 2.00
CA LEU A 6 -22.38 -7.47 1.71
C LEU A 6 -21.88 -7.20 0.27
N PRO A 7 -22.47 -6.25 -0.45
CA PRO A 7 -21.95 -5.79 -1.74
C PRO A 7 -20.51 -5.30 -1.63
N GLN A 8 -19.73 -5.46 -2.71
CA GLN A 8 -18.33 -5.06 -2.74
C GLN A 8 -18.14 -3.56 -2.48
N GLU A 9 -19.08 -2.73 -2.96
CA GLU A 9 -19.11 -1.27 -2.76
C GLU A 9 -19.05 -0.88 -1.28
N ILE A 10 -19.67 -1.67 -0.40
CA ILE A 10 -19.67 -1.40 1.04
C ILE A 10 -18.28 -1.66 1.63
N TYR A 11 -17.61 -2.73 1.19
CA TYR A 11 -16.24 -3.01 1.62
C TYR A 11 -15.27 -1.93 1.13
N ASP A 12 -15.42 -1.50 -0.13
CA ASP A 12 -14.60 -0.45 -0.70
C ASP A 12 -14.80 0.87 0.05
N TYR A 13 -16.04 1.20 0.42
CA TYR A 13 -16.34 2.38 1.26
C TYR A 13 -15.68 2.30 2.65
N ILE A 14 -15.73 1.15 3.31
CA ILE A 14 -15.05 0.94 4.60
C ILE A 14 -13.54 1.18 4.45
N VAL A 15 -12.93 0.61 3.42
CA VAL A 15 -11.51 0.77 3.14
C VAL A 15 -11.16 2.24 2.83
N ASP A 16 -12.00 2.94 2.09
CA ASP A 16 -11.85 4.36 1.77
C ASP A 16 -11.88 5.24 3.04
N VAL A 17 -12.73 4.92 4.02
CA VAL A 17 -12.76 5.62 5.32
C VAL A 17 -11.46 5.37 6.11
N LEU A 18 -10.87 4.17 5.99
CA LEU A 18 -9.65 3.77 6.70
C LEU A 18 -8.35 4.20 5.99
N ARG A 19 -8.44 4.96 4.90
CA ARG A 19 -7.31 5.36 4.03
C ARG A 19 -6.09 5.97 4.73
N ASP A 20 -6.28 6.62 5.89
CA ASP A 20 -5.21 7.29 6.64
C ASP A 20 -4.70 6.43 7.83
N GLU A 21 -5.22 5.22 8.00
CA GLU A 21 -4.87 4.24 9.05
C GLU A 21 -4.14 3.01 8.46
N PRO A 22 -2.85 3.12 8.10
CA PRO A 22 -2.13 2.07 7.37
C PRO A 22 -1.98 0.76 8.15
N LYS A 23 -1.99 0.81 9.50
CA LYS A 23 -1.97 -0.39 10.34
C LYS A 23 -3.30 -1.15 10.23
N THR A 24 -4.41 -0.43 10.29
CA THR A 24 -5.75 -1.00 10.16
C THR A 24 -5.97 -1.56 8.76
N LEU A 25 -5.57 -0.83 7.72
CA LEU A 25 -5.63 -1.31 6.33
C LEU A 25 -4.87 -2.63 6.14
N LYS A 26 -3.66 -2.76 6.70
CA LYS A 26 -2.91 -4.03 6.63
C LYS A 26 -3.68 -5.19 7.23
N ASN A 27 -4.35 -4.99 8.38
CA ASN A 27 -5.17 -6.02 9.01
C ASN A 27 -6.41 -6.35 8.14
N CYS A 28 -7.06 -5.35 7.55
CA CYS A 28 -8.19 -5.54 6.64
C CYS A 28 -7.82 -6.40 5.42
N GLY A 29 -6.60 -6.22 4.87
CA GLY A 29 -6.10 -7.04 3.76
C GLY A 29 -5.92 -8.53 4.10
N LEU A 30 -5.89 -8.89 5.39
CA LEU A 30 -5.78 -10.28 5.85
C LEU A 30 -7.14 -10.97 6.05
N VAL A 31 -8.25 -10.21 6.02
CA VAL A 31 -9.59 -10.75 6.26
C VAL A 31 -10.02 -11.68 5.11
N CYS A 32 -9.93 -11.20 3.87
CA CYS A 32 -10.22 -12.01 2.69
C CYS A 32 -9.62 -11.41 1.40
N LYS A 33 -9.55 -12.24 0.35
CA LYS A 33 -8.95 -11.86 -0.94
C LYS A 33 -9.66 -10.70 -1.65
N SER A 34 -10.97 -10.52 -1.44
CA SER A 34 -11.72 -9.45 -2.12
C SER A 34 -11.43 -8.05 -1.57
N TRP A 35 -10.83 -7.95 -0.38
CA TRP A 35 -10.41 -6.67 0.20
C TRP A 35 -9.00 -6.25 -0.24
N VAL A 36 -8.19 -7.21 -0.70
CA VAL A 36 -6.78 -6.98 -1.04
C VAL A 36 -6.60 -5.87 -2.08
N PRO A 37 -7.32 -5.82 -3.22
CA PRO A 37 -7.10 -4.79 -4.23
C PRO A 37 -7.34 -3.37 -3.70
N SER A 38 -8.46 -3.18 -2.99
CA SER A 38 -8.83 -1.89 -2.40
C SER A 38 -7.83 -1.48 -1.33
N VAL A 39 -7.50 -2.39 -0.40
CA VAL A 39 -6.52 -2.12 0.66
C VAL A 39 -5.14 -1.77 0.09
N GLN A 40 -4.65 -2.53 -0.89
CA GLN A 40 -3.35 -2.27 -1.53
C GLN A 40 -3.30 -0.88 -2.17
N LYS A 41 -4.37 -0.44 -2.84
CA LYS A 41 -4.48 0.91 -3.41
C LYS A 41 -4.21 2.00 -2.37
N HIS A 42 -4.72 1.86 -1.15
CA HIS A 42 -4.51 2.85 -0.09
C HIS A 42 -3.13 2.72 0.57
N ILE A 43 -2.67 1.48 0.83
CA ILE A 43 -1.35 1.22 1.41
C ILE A 43 -0.24 1.75 0.51
N PHE A 44 -0.30 1.46 -0.79
CA PHE A 44 0.71 1.87 -1.76
C PHE A 44 0.43 3.24 -2.39
N GLY A 45 -0.64 3.92 -1.95
CA GLY A 45 -0.95 5.29 -2.37
C GLY A 45 0.14 6.29 -1.94
N ARG A 46 0.79 6.03 -0.80
CA ARG A 46 1.88 6.87 -0.29
C ARG A 46 3.10 5.99 -0.03
N VAL A 47 4.13 6.12 -0.85
CA VAL A 47 5.39 5.39 -0.71
C VAL A 47 6.47 6.34 -0.19
N ALA A 48 7.19 5.93 0.84
CA ALA A 48 8.32 6.69 1.38
C ALA A 48 9.59 5.83 1.39
N LEU A 49 10.63 6.32 0.74
CA LEU A 49 11.95 5.71 0.68
C LEU A 49 12.93 6.66 1.39
N PHE A 50 13.48 6.22 2.52
CA PHE A 50 14.31 7.04 3.42
C PHE A 50 15.81 6.78 3.25
N SER A 51 16.16 5.78 2.45
CA SER A 51 17.55 5.39 2.22
C SER A 51 17.73 4.74 0.86
N ILE A 52 18.99 4.69 0.40
CA ILE A 52 19.38 3.91 -0.78
C ILE A 52 19.06 2.42 -0.57
N SER A 53 19.13 1.94 0.67
CA SER A 53 18.78 0.56 1.02
C SER A 53 17.30 0.28 0.76
N ASP A 54 16.40 1.21 1.08
CA ASP A 54 14.95 1.06 0.80
C ASP A 54 14.69 1.00 -0.71
N LEU A 55 15.39 1.83 -1.48
CA LEU A 55 15.27 1.84 -2.94
C LEU A 55 15.81 0.54 -3.56
N ARG A 56 16.92 0.01 -3.06
CA ARG A 56 17.44 -1.30 -3.47
C ARG A 56 16.49 -2.43 -3.07
N ALA A 57 15.94 -2.39 -1.86
CA ALA A 57 14.97 -3.38 -1.40
C ALA A 57 13.71 -3.35 -2.28
N TRP A 58 13.17 -2.17 -2.57
CA TRP A 58 12.06 -2.00 -3.49
C TRP A 58 12.37 -2.60 -4.86
N LYS A 59 13.49 -2.24 -5.47
CA LYS A 59 13.91 -2.77 -6.79
C LYS A 59 14.15 -4.29 -6.77
N LYS A 60 14.59 -4.85 -5.64
CA LYS A 60 14.76 -6.30 -5.45
C LYS A 60 13.39 -7.00 -5.35
N THR A 61 12.43 -6.41 -4.65
CA THR A 61 11.08 -6.98 -4.47
C THR A 61 10.24 -6.85 -5.73
N PHE A 62 10.38 -5.75 -6.46
CA PHE A 62 9.65 -5.47 -7.70
C PHE A 62 10.67 -5.23 -8.83
N PRO A 63 11.20 -6.31 -9.43
CA PRO A 63 12.19 -6.19 -10.50
C PRO A 63 11.58 -5.63 -11.79
N ASP A 64 10.33 -5.95 -12.07
CA ASP A 64 9.54 -5.38 -13.16
C ASP A 64 8.64 -4.24 -12.66
N ALA A 65 8.50 -3.20 -13.47
CA ALA A 65 7.60 -2.09 -13.21
C ALA A 65 6.12 -2.52 -13.30
N VAL A 66 5.79 -3.54 -14.11
CA VAL A 66 4.41 -4.02 -14.30
C VAL A 66 3.87 -4.71 -13.04
N ASP A 67 4.73 -5.42 -12.32
CA ASP A 67 4.39 -6.12 -11.07
C ASP A 67 4.51 -5.22 -9.84
N SER A 68 5.00 -4.00 -10.03
CA SER A 68 5.19 -3.05 -8.94
C SER A 68 3.84 -2.46 -8.52
N PRO A 69 3.56 -2.37 -7.20
CA PRO A 69 2.38 -1.66 -6.71
C PRO A 69 2.49 -0.14 -6.90
N ALA A 70 3.55 0.35 -7.54
CA ALA A 70 3.77 1.75 -7.88
C ALA A 70 2.64 2.35 -8.74
N LEU A 71 1.87 1.55 -9.47
CA LEU A 71 0.69 2.02 -10.20
C LEU A 71 -0.33 2.72 -9.29
N TYR A 72 -0.40 2.32 -8.02
CA TYR A 72 -1.29 2.93 -7.03
C TYR A 72 -0.69 4.18 -6.37
N THR A 73 0.60 4.44 -6.56
CA THR A 73 1.33 5.50 -5.85
C THR A 73 0.97 6.88 -6.39
N ARG A 74 0.20 7.63 -5.59
CA ARG A 74 -0.10 9.05 -5.82
C ARG A 74 0.94 9.99 -5.21
N THR A 75 1.72 9.52 -4.24
CA THR A 75 2.72 10.32 -3.55
C THR A 75 3.96 9.49 -3.24
N LEU A 76 5.11 9.94 -3.73
CA LEU A 76 6.41 9.35 -3.47
C LEU A 76 7.27 10.33 -2.67
N TYR A 77 7.73 9.91 -1.49
CA TYR A 77 8.70 10.65 -0.69
C TYR A 77 10.06 9.99 -0.85
N ILE A 78 11.05 10.73 -1.36
CA ILE A 78 12.45 10.31 -1.41
C ILE A 78 13.23 11.19 -0.45
N ILE A 79 13.61 10.63 0.70
CA ILE A 79 14.43 11.35 1.68
C ILE A 79 15.83 10.77 1.59
N ALA A 80 16.66 11.38 0.75
CA ALA A 80 18.10 11.14 0.80
C ALA A 80 18.63 11.98 1.96
N LYS A 81 19.03 11.34 3.08
CA LYS A 81 19.82 12.04 4.08
C LYS A 81 21.06 12.60 3.38
N ARG A 82 21.14 13.93 3.24
CA ARG A 82 22.36 14.61 2.81
C ARG A 82 23.45 14.22 3.82
N PHE A 83 24.56 13.74 3.30
CA PHE A 83 25.84 13.64 4.00
C PHE A 83 26.03 14.93 4.83
N CYS A 84 26.04 14.81 6.16
CA CYS A 84 26.59 15.83 7.03
C CYS A 84 28.03 15.37 7.31
N PRO A 85 29.06 16.00 6.72
CA PRO A 85 30.43 15.69 7.09
C PRO A 85 30.71 16.16 8.54
N PRO A 86 31.69 15.54 9.22
CA PRO A 86 32.01 15.81 10.62
C PRO A 86 32.52 17.23 10.87
#